data_AF-A0A925PW76-F1
#
_entry.id   AF-A0A925PW76-F1
#
_cell.length_a   1.000
_cell.length_b   1.000
_cell.length_c   1.000
_cell.angle_alpha   90.00
_cell.angle_beta   90.00
_cell.angle_gamma   90.00
#
_symmetry.space_group_name_H-M   'P 1'
#
loop_
_entity.id
_entity.type
_entity.pdbx_description
1 polymer ?
#
loop_
_entity_poly.entity_id
_entity_poly.type
_entity_poly.pdbx_seq_one_letter_code
_entity_poly.pdbx_strand_id
1 'polypeptide(L)'
;GNGVFSDAEIARAKEEPVPSARQPMPLLAPHAADQALSGAPQERVLRLTIDGRLQKSLERLARDRAQALGPDMSVAMVVVDNATGEVLARVASPDYFDERRAGQVDLTQAVRSPGSTLKPFIYGLGFEDGLIHPETLIEDRPIRYAGYQPENFDLIFQGTVTVRRALQLSLNVPAVAVLNEVGPSRLIARLGEAGASLVLPRREAPGLALGLGGIGVSLTDLTMLYAGLARQGTVAPLVERLGATPPPARRLIEPAAAWSVANVLIGTPPPENAAGGRIAFKTGTSYGYRDAWAIGFDGKRTIGIWAGRPDGAPVAGLVARTAAAPILFDAFARLGENLRPLPAAPRGALIATTAKLPPPLRRFASRASAGEAMAPKVRIAFPPDGASLELSGRDGEPPDPIAIKIAGGTPPLNVLLNGLPLAAKKSARTLFFAPDGPGFVRLTVTDATGAADSVVVRLQ
;
A
#
# COMPACT_ATOMS: atom_id res chain seq x y z
N GLY A 1 21.37 46.70 -48.79
CA GLY A 1 22.00 46.55 -47.45
C GLY A 1 23.22 47.43 -47.41
N ASN A 2 23.63 47.92 -46.23
CA ASN A 2 24.82 48.77 -46.03
C ASN A 2 26.15 48.03 -46.30
N GLY A 3 26.24 47.20 -47.35
CA GLY A 3 27.41 46.39 -47.69
C GLY A 3 27.68 45.18 -46.78
N VAL A 4 26.81 44.90 -45.80
CA VAL A 4 27.04 43.86 -44.78
C VAL A 4 26.78 42.43 -45.30
N PHE A 5 25.89 42.27 -46.28
CA PHE A 5 25.54 40.98 -46.88
C PHE A 5 25.53 41.09 -48.40
N SER A 6 25.91 40.02 -49.09
CA SER A 6 25.86 39.94 -50.55
C SER A 6 24.41 39.86 -51.06
N ASP A 7 24.17 40.26 -52.31
CA ASP A 7 22.84 40.17 -52.92
C ASP A 7 22.30 38.73 -52.96
N ALA A 8 23.18 37.75 -53.12
CA ALA A 8 22.83 36.33 -53.08
C ALA A 8 22.37 35.88 -51.69
N GLU A 9 23.03 36.33 -50.61
CA GLU A 9 22.61 36.04 -49.23
C GLU A 9 21.27 36.69 -48.90
N ILE A 10 21.03 37.92 -49.39
CA ILE A 10 19.76 38.61 -49.22
C ILE A 10 18.63 37.87 -49.94
N ALA A 11 18.87 37.41 -51.18
CA ALA A 11 17.89 36.65 -51.94
C ALA A 11 17.52 35.34 -51.22
N ARG A 12 18.51 34.58 -50.77
CA ARG A 12 18.29 33.33 -50.02
C ARG A 12 17.57 33.56 -48.69
N ALA A 13 17.92 34.60 -47.95
CA ALA A 13 17.27 34.91 -46.67
C ALA A 13 15.80 35.32 -46.83
N LYS A 14 15.43 35.93 -47.96
CA LYS A 14 14.03 36.27 -48.28
C LYS A 14 13.19 35.06 -48.65
N GLU A 15 13.82 33.98 -49.11
CA GLU A 15 13.17 32.70 -49.40
C GLU A 15 13.04 31.80 -48.16
N GLU A 16 13.77 32.11 -47.07
CA GLU A 16 13.74 31.33 -45.84
C GLU A 16 12.36 31.49 -45.15
N PRO A 17 11.59 30.40 -44.97
CA PRO A 17 10.27 30.49 -44.39
C PRO A 17 10.37 30.87 -42.90
N VAL A 18 9.83 32.04 -42.56
CA VAL A 18 9.73 32.50 -41.17
C VAL A 18 8.62 31.69 -40.47
N PRO A 19 8.85 31.17 -39.24
CA PRO A 19 7.82 30.50 -38.48
C PRO A 19 6.58 31.39 -38.32
N SER A 20 5.44 30.94 -38.84
CA SER A 20 4.17 31.68 -38.78
C SER A 20 3.42 31.49 -37.47
N ALA A 21 3.87 30.57 -36.60
CA ALA A 21 3.29 30.28 -35.32
C ALA A 21 4.36 30.12 -34.23
N ARG A 22 4.05 30.56 -33.01
CA ARG A 22 4.86 30.23 -31.83
C ARG A 22 4.66 28.76 -31.50
N GLN A 23 5.76 28.02 -31.38
CA GLN A 23 5.74 26.68 -30.83
C GLN A 23 5.61 26.77 -29.30
N PRO A 24 4.82 25.90 -28.65
CA PRO A 24 4.78 25.84 -27.20
C PRO A 24 6.16 25.51 -26.65
N MET A 25 6.58 26.20 -25.58
CA MET A 25 7.78 25.80 -24.87
C MET A 25 7.59 24.39 -24.29
N PRO A 26 8.61 23.52 -24.36
CA PRO A 26 8.54 22.22 -23.70
C PRO A 26 8.27 22.40 -22.20
N LEU A 27 7.15 21.86 -21.73
CA LEU A 27 6.76 21.86 -20.32
C LEU A 27 6.96 20.47 -19.74
N LEU A 28 8.13 20.23 -19.18
CA LEU A 28 8.47 18.98 -18.46
C LEU A 28 8.65 19.29 -16.98
N ALA A 29 8.19 18.39 -16.12
CA ALA A 29 8.27 18.51 -14.67
C ALA A 29 7.82 19.89 -14.11
N PRO A 30 6.64 20.42 -14.49
CA PRO A 30 6.21 21.76 -14.10
C PRO A 30 6.20 21.98 -12.58
N HIS A 31 5.75 20.99 -11.80
CA HIS A 31 5.76 21.07 -10.34
C HIS A 31 7.18 21.16 -9.74
N ALA A 32 8.14 20.42 -10.30
CA ALA A 32 9.53 20.48 -9.85
C ALA A 32 10.16 21.84 -10.22
N ALA A 33 9.80 22.39 -11.39
CA ALA A 33 10.21 23.73 -11.81
C ALA A 33 9.62 24.81 -10.88
N ASP A 34 8.33 24.75 -10.57
CA ASP A 34 7.66 25.69 -9.66
C ASP A 34 8.27 25.64 -8.25
N GLN A 35 8.53 24.44 -7.73
CA GLN A 35 9.17 24.27 -6.43
C GLN A 35 10.60 24.82 -6.41
N ALA A 36 11.38 24.55 -7.47
CA ALA A 36 12.74 25.06 -7.58
C ALA A 36 12.77 26.60 -7.66
N LEU A 37 11.87 27.20 -8.44
CA LEU A 37 11.75 28.65 -8.57
C LEU A 37 11.32 29.29 -7.25
N SER A 38 10.36 28.68 -6.55
CA SER A 38 9.91 29.16 -5.23
C SER A 38 11.02 29.11 -4.18
N GLY A 39 11.89 28.10 -4.24
CA GLY A 39 13.03 27.95 -3.33
C GLY A 39 14.22 28.88 -3.62
N ALA A 40 14.34 29.40 -4.85
CA ALA A 40 15.46 30.24 -5.27
C ALA A 40 15.02 31.29 -6.33
N PRO A 41 14.14 32.25 -5.97
CA PRO A 41 13.49 33.15 -6.93
C PRO A 41 14.44 34.14 -7.63
N GLN A 42 15.64 34.34 -7.07
CA GLN A 42 16.65 35.25 -7.62
C GLN A 42 17.58 34.58 -8.65
N GLU A 43 17.53 33.26 -8.77
CA GLU A 43 18.39 32.52 -9.69
C GLU A 43 17.79 32.46 -11.10
N ARG A 44 18.60 32.81 -12.09
CA ARG A 44 18.18 32.80 -13.49
C ARG A 44 18.19 31.41 -14.12
N VAL A 45 19.05 30.52 -13.63
CA VAL A 45 19.23 29.16 -14.17
C VAL A 45 19.28 28.17 -13.02
N LEU A 46 18.22 27.40 -12.88
CA LEU A 46 18.12 26.32 -11.90
C LEU A 46 18.36 24.98 -12.61
N ARG A 47 19.40 24.27 -12.20
CA ARG A 47 19.71 22.92 -12.73
C ARG A 47 19.17 21.89 -11.76
N LEU A 48 18.34 20.99 -12.27
CA LEU A 48 17.74 19.89 -11.50
C LEU A 48 18.43 18.56 -11.83
N THR A 49 18.24 17.58 -10.95
CA THR A 49 18.68 16.18 -11.12
C THR A 49 17.76 15.39 -12.06
N ILE A 50 16.66 15.99 -12.51
CA ILE A 50 15.65 15.36 -13.36
C ILE A 50 16.24 15.02 -14.74
N ASP A 51 16.18 13.74 -15.12
CA ASP A 51 16.48 13.29 -16.47
C ASP A 51 15.29 13.59 -17.38
N GLY A 52 15.47 14.52 -18.32
CA GLY A 52 14.40 14.98 -19.21
C GLY A 52 13.82 13.89 -20.13
N ARG A 53 14.61 12.87 -20.51
CA ARG A 53 14.12 11.77 -21.37
C ARG A 53 13.23 10.83 -20.56
N LEU A 54 13.68 10.47 -19.36
CA LEU A 54 12.92 9.66 -18.42
C LEU A 54 11.64 10.37 -18.00
N GLN A 55 11.74 11.63 -17.57
CA GLN A 55 10.61 12.47 -17.18
C GLN A 55 9.54 12.49 -18.28
N LYS A 56 9.92 12.85 -19.51
CA LYS A 56 8.99 12.90 -20.65
C LYS A 56 8.33 11.54 -20.93
N SER A 57 9.05 10.43 -20.73
CA SER A 57 8.50 9.07 -20.89
C SER A 57 7.50 8.71 -19.79
N LEU A 58 7.79 9.09 -18.54
CA LEU A 58 6.92 8.81 -17.40
C LEU A 58 5.68 9.71 -17.37
N GLU A 59 5.77 10.97 -17.83
CA GLU A 59 4.60 11.84 -18.01
C GLU A 59 3.61 11.25 -19.02
N ARG A 60 4.11 10.69 -20.14
CA ARG A 60 3.26 9.96 -21.10
C ARG A 60 2.62 8.74 -20.44
N LEU A 61 3.41 7.93 -19.72
CA LEU A 61 2.88 6.77 -18.99
C LEU A 61 1.78 7.18 -17.99
N ALA A 62 2.01 8.24 -17.21
CA ALA A 62 1.04 8.75 -16.24
C ALA A 62 -0.27 9.16 -16.91
N ARG A 63 -0.19 9.89 -18.04
CA ARG A 63 -1.35 10.30 -18.84
C ARG A 63 -2.15 9.12 -19.35
N ASP A 64 -1.48 8.17 -20.01
CA ASP A 64 -2.13 6.99 -20.60
C ASP A 64 -2.82 6.15 -19.50
N ARG A 65 -2.12 5.94 -18.38
CA ARG A 65 -2.62 5.13 -17.26
C ARG A 65 -3.74 5.84 -16.50
N ALA A 66 -3.63 7.15 -16.27
CA ALA A 66 -4.69 7.90 -15.62
C ALA A 66 -5.96 7.93 -16.47
N GLN A 67 -5.86 8.08 -17.80
CA GLN A 67 -7.01 7.98 -18.71
C GLN A 67 -7.67 6.60 -18.66
N ALA A 68 -6.86 5.53 -18.69
CA ALA A 68 -7.36 4.15 -18.62
C ALA A 68 -8.05 3.82 -17.28
N LEU A 69 -7.60 4.41 -16.17
CA LEU A 69 -8.22 4.21 -14.85
C LEU A 69 -9.56 4.96 -14.70
N GLY A 70 -9.77 6.04 -15.45
CA GLY A 70 -11.02 6.80 -15.45
C GLY A 70 -10.83 8.32 -15.52
N PRO A 71 -11.91 9.09 -15.72
CA PRO A 71 -11.84 10.52 -15.98
C PRO A 71 -11.37 11.36 -14.78
N ASP A 72 -11.64 10.91 -13.56
CA ASP A 72 -11.30 11.64 -12.31
C ASP A 72 -10.04 11.09 -11.62
N MET A 73 -9.46 10.04 -12.17
CA MET A 73 -8.29 9.39 -11.59
C MET A 73 -7.06 10.25 -11.79
N SER A 74 -6.03 10.07 -10.99
CA SER A 74 -4.74 10.71 -11.21
C SER A 74 -3.64 9.73 -10.86
N VAL A 75 -2.45 9.98 -11.37
CA VAL A 75 -1.26 9.15 -11.18
C VAL A 75 -0.09 10.06 -10.87
N ALA A 76 0.66 9.71 -9.83
CA ALA A 76 1.89 10.38 -9.44
C ALA A 76 3.04 9.37 -9.33
N MET A 77 4.25 9.82 -9.65
CA MET A 77 5.45 8.99 -9.70
C MET A 77 6.66 9.74 -9.17
N VAL A 78 7.52 9.05 -8.43
CA VAL A 78 8.85 9.54 -8.02
C VAL A 78 9.88 8.47 -8.34
N VAL A 79 10.97 8.83 -9.01
CA VAL A 79 12.11 7.94 -9.29
C VAL A 79 13.35 8.50 -8.59
N VAL A 80 14.01 7.67 -7.80
CA VAL A 80 15.16 8.03 -6.97
C VAL A 80 16.37 7.16 -7.32
N ASP A 81 17.56 7.74 -7.40
CA ASP A 81 18.81 6.99 -7.34
C ASP A 81 19.14 6.61 -5.88
N ASN A 82 19.24 5.32 -5.61
CA ASN A 82 19.38 4.79 -4.25
C ASN A 82 20.71 5.19 -3.60
N ALA A 83 21.76 5.43 -4.39
CA ALA A 83 23.08 5.72 -3.86
C ALA A 83 23.20 7.18 -3.42
N THR A 84 22.65 8.11 -4.20
CA THR A 84 22.81 9.56 -4.01
C THR A 84 21.60 10.22 -3.36
N GLY A 85 20.40 9.63 -3.46
CA GLY A 85 19.14 10.29 -3.10
C GLY A 85 18.65 11.27 -4.16
N GLU A 86 19.29 11.34 -5.33
CA GLU A 86 18.86 12.24 -6.40
C GLU A 86 17.51 11.80 -6.98
N VAL A 87 16.60 12.75 -7.13
CA VAL A 87 15.32 12.52 -7.82
C VAL A 87 15.54 12.63 -9.31
N LEU A 88 15.42 11.51 -10.02
CA LEU A 88 15.68 11.40 -11.46
C LEU A 88 14.43 11.75 -12.28
N ALA A 89 13.24 11.57 -11.73
CA ALA A 89 11.99 11.96 -12.34
C ALA A 89 10.91 12.16 -11.27
N ARG A 90 10.04 13.15 -11.48
CA ARG A 90 8.93 13.49 -10.59
C ARG A 90 7.72 13.89 -11.42
N VAL A 91 6.74 13.00 -11.46
CA VAL A 91 5.45 13.23 -12.11
C VAL A 91 4.42 13.45 -11.01
N ALA A 92 4.04 14.70 -10.79
CA ALA A 92 3.11 15.05 -9.72
C ALA A 92 1.64 15.03 -10.15
N SER A 93 1.37 15.07 -11.45
CA SER A 93 0.05 14.83 -12.03
C SER A 93 0.21 14.40 -13.49
N PRO A 94 -0.82 13.76 -14.11
CA PRO A 94 -0.79 13.37 -15.51
C PRO A 94 -0.74 14.55 -16.49
N ASP A 95 -1.34 15.68 -16.09
CA ASP A 95 -1.39 16.92 -16.84
C ASP A 95 -1.54 18.11 -15.87
N TYR A 96 -0.66 19.09 -15.99
CA TYR A 96 -0.61 20.25 -15.10
C TYR A 96 -1.83 21.17 -15.24
N PHE A 97 -2.42 21.25 -16.44
CA PHE A 97 -3.55 22.14 -16.72
C PHE A 97 -4.92 21.43 -16.68
N ASP A 98 -4.96 20.16 -16.29
CA ASP A 98 -6.22 19.42 -16.16
C ASP A 98 -6.94 19.83 -14.86
N GLU A 99 -7.88 20.78 -14.96
CA GLU A 99 -8.68 21.24 -13.83
C GLU A 99 -9.51 20.11 -13.19
N ARG A 100 -10.01 19.17 -14.00
CA ARG A 100 -10.84 18.05 -13.51
C ARG A 100 -10.04 17.12 -12.61
N ARG A 101 -8.76 16.90 -12.93
CA ARG A 101 -7.81 16.10 -12.12
C ARG A 101 -6.97 16.96 -11.17
N ALA A 102 -7.37 18.22 -10.93
CA ALA A 102 -6.64 19.17 -10.09
C ALA A 102 -5.13 19.17 -10.43
N GLY A 103 -4.80 19.31 -11.71
CA GLY A 103 -3.48 19.08 -12.29
C GLY A 103 -2.32 19.85 -11.67
N GLN A 104 -2.61 20.98 -11.02
CA GLN A 104 -1.64 21.84 -10.33
C GLN A 104 -1.36 21.39 -8.88
N VAL A 105 -2.14 20.44 -8.34
CA VAL A 105 -1.90 19.87 -7.02
C VAL A 105 -0.76 18.87 -7.12
N ASP A 106 0.29 19.11 -6.33
CA ASP A 106 1.40 18.18 -6.28
C ASP A 106 1.07 16.91 -5.48
N LEU A 107 0.65 15.86 -6.21
CA LEU A 107 0.27 14.59 -5.60
C LEU A 107 1.48 13.76 -5.14
N THR A 108 2.72 14.16 -5.45
CA THR A 108 3.91 13.54 -4.85
C THR A 108 4.13 14.00 -3.40
N GLN A 109 3.61 15.17 -3.05
CA GLN A 109 3.71 15.77 -1.70
C GLN A 109 2.40 15.67 -0.91
N ALA A 110 1.28 15.37 -1.57
CA ALA A 110 -0.01 15.21 -0.92
C ALA A 110 0.04 14.13 0.18
N VAL A 111 -0.39 14.50 1.39
CA VAL A 111 -0.47 13.58 2.53
C VAL A 111 -1.66 12.65 2.34
N ARG A 112 -1.38 11.35 2.29
CA ARG A 112 -2.36 10.30 2.00
C ARG A 112 -2.14 9.09 2.90
N SER A 113 -3.16 8.23 3.02
CA SER A 113 -3.01 7.00 3.78
C SER A 113 -2.13 6.01 3.00
N PRO A 114 -1.02 5.51 3.56
CA PRO A 114 -0.12 4.58 2.88
C PRO A 114 -0.68 3.16 2.73
N GLY A 115 -1.80 2.85 3.40
CA GLY A 115 -2.32 1.50 3.51
C GLY A 115 -1.24 0.50 3.97
N SER A 116 -1.17 -0.64 3.28
CA SER A 116 -0.22 -1.72 3.60
C SER A 116 1.25 -1.47 3.22
N THR A 117 1.61 -0.29 2.69
CA THR A 117 3.00 0.01 2.33
C THR A 117 3.91 0.23 3.54
N LEU A 118 3.38 0.35 4.76
CA LEU A 118 4.19 0.43 5.97
C LEU A 118 4.65 -0.92 6.51
N LYS A 119 4.02 -2.03 6.06
CA LYS A 119 4.33 -3.38 6.57
C LYS A 119 5.80 -3.75 6.45
N PRO A 120 6.52 -3.48 5.35
CA PRO A 120 7.96 -3.76 5.26
C PRO A 120 8.78 -3.19 6.43
N PHE A 121 8.44 -2.00 6.93
CA PHE A 121 9.13 -1.39 8.07
C PHE A 121 8.77 -2.05 9.40
N ILE A 122 7.52 -2.49 9.55
CA ILE A 122 7.07 -3.27 10.73
C ILE A 122 7.84 -4.58 10.82
N TYR A 123 7.87 -5.34 9.72
CA TYR A 123 8.64 -6.59 9.67
C TYR A 123 10.14 -6.32 9.79
N GLY A 124 10.64 -5.24 9.20
CA GLY A 124 12.04 -4.81 9.31
C GLY A 124 12.48 -4.60 10.75
N LEU A 125 11.70 -3.87 11.56
CA LEU A 125 11.98 -3.71 12.99
C LEU A 125 11.87 -5.03 13.75
N GLY A 126 10.91 -5.89 13.40
CA GLY A 126 10.82 -7.23 13.99
C GLY A 126 12.03 -8.11 13.67
N PHE A 127 12.62 -7.98 12.48
CA PHE A 127 13.87 -8.65 12.11
C PHE A 127 15.07 -8.07 12.85
N GLU A 128 15.14 -6.74 13.00
CA GLU A 128 16.19 -6.03 13.74
C GLU A 128 16.24 -6.48 15.21
N ASP A 129 15.07 -6.63 15.84
CA ASP A 129 14.97 -7.06 17.24
C ASP A 129 15.20 -8.57 17.45
N GLY A 130 15.31 -9.34 16.37
CA GLY A 130 15.33 -10.80 16.46
C GLY A 130 14.02 -11.39 17.01
N LEU A 131 12.90 -10.68 16.88
CA LEU A 131 11.57 -11.18 17.23
C LEU A 131 11.04 -12.18 16.20
N ILE A 132 11.42 -11.96 14.94
CA ILE A 132 10.99 -12.74 13.79
C ILE A 132 12.15 -12.93 12.82
N HIS A 133 12.01 -13.93 11.96
CA HIS A 133 12.83 -14.21 10.79
C HIS A 133 11.89 -14.48 9.60
N PRO A 134 12.29 -14.30 8.33
CA PRO A 134 11.43 -14.61 7.18
C PRO A 134 10.77 -16.00 7.23
N GLU A 135 11.45 -16.99 7.79
CA GLU A 135 10.94 -18.38 7.95
C GLU A 135 10.28 -18.68 9.31
N THR A 136 10.09 -17.68 10.17
CA THR A 136 9.29 -17.82 11.40
C THR A 136 7.83 -18.11 11.05
N LEU A 137 7.23 -19.10 11.70
CA LEU A 137 5.80 -19.38 11.59
C LEU A 137 4.99 -18.39 12.43
N ILE A 138 3.94 -17.83 11.85
CA ILE A 138 3.03 -16.86 12.46
C ILE A 138 1.58 -17.19 12.13
N GLU A 139 0.68 -16.90 13.06
CA GLU A 139 -0.75 -17.18 12.89
C GLU A 139 -1.48 -16.04 12.18
N ASP A 140 -2.23 -16.39 11.15
CA ASP A 140 -3.23 -15.56 10.49
C ASP A 140 -4.61 -16.13 10.80
N ARG A 141 -5.13 -15.80 11.99
CA ARG A 141 -6.44 -16.25 12.51
C ARG A 141 -7.12 -15.08 13.22
N PRO A 142 -8.45 -15.12 13.47
CA PRO A 142 -9.12 -14.07 14.24
C PRO A 142 -8.48 -13.89 15.62
N ILE A 143 -7.91 -12.71 15.89
CA ILE A 143 -7.32 -12.32 17.17
C ILE A 143 -7.87 -10.93 17.52
N ARG A 144 -8.16 -10.69 18.81
CA ARG A 144 -8.51 -9.36 19.33
C ARG A 144 -7.36 -8.79 20.14
N TYR A 145 -7.07 -7.51 19.95
CA TYR A 145 -6.09 -6.74 20.69
C TYR A 145 -6.81 -5.58 21.39
N ALA A 146 -7.03 -5.68 22.70
CA ALA A 146 -7.66 -4.60 23.50
C ALA A 146 -8.93 -3.99 22.86
N GLY A 147 -9.81 -4.81 22.28
CA GLY A 147 -11.03 -4.38 21.60
C GLY A 147 -10.91 -4.15 20.08
N TYR A 148 -9.70 -4.06 19.54
CA TYR A 148 -9.42 -3.97 18.11
C TYR A 148 -9.28 -5.36 17.47
N GLN A 149 -10.03 -5.63 16.40
CA GLN A 149 -9.96 -6.89 15.65
C GLN A 149 -9.56 -6.60 14.20
N PRO A 150 -8.30 -6.79 13.81
CA PRO A 150 -7.89 -6.63 12.42
C PRO A 150 -8.48 -7.76 11.57
N GLU A 151 -8.96 -7.40 10.37
CA GLU A 151 -9.43 -8.34 9.35
C GLU A 151 -8.50 -8.27 8.13
N ASN A 152 -8.30 -9.39 7.44
CA ASN A 152 -7.55 -9.37 6.17
C ASN A 152 -8.36 -8.68 5.08
N PHE A 153 -7.65 -8.16 4.07
CA PHE A 153 -8.29 -7.44 2.96
C PHE A 153 -9.28 -8.31 2.17
N ASP A 154 -9.00 -9.61 2.04
CA ASP A 154 -9.86 -10.60 1.39
C ASP A 154 -10.83 -11.30 2.35
N LEU A 155 -10.81 -10.93 3.65
CA LEU A 155 -11.60 -11.53 4.73
C LEU A 155 -11.35 -13.05 4.92
N ILE A 156 -10.29 -13.60 4.32
CA ILE A 156 -9.92 -15.01 4.42
C ILE A 156 -8.69 -15.13 5.31
N PHE A 157 -8.73 -16.08 6.24
CA PHE A 157 -7.61 -16.45 7.09
C PHE A 157 -6.80 -17.57 6.45
N GLN A 158 -5.48 -17.40 6.41
CA GLN A 158 -4.53 -18.35 5.83
C GLN A 158 -4.04 -19.40 6.85
N GLY A 159 -4.41 -19.26 8.14
CA GLY A 159 -3.94 -20.14 9.21
C GLY A 159 -2.47 -19.88 9.54
N THR A 160 -1.69 -20.93 9.81
CA THR A 160 -0.27 -20.79 10.11
C THR A 160 0.52 -20.60 8.81
N VAL A 161 1.24 -19.48 8.68
CA VAL A 161 2.08 -19.15 7.51
C VAL A 161 3.48 -18.73 7.95
N THR A 162 4.45 -18.66 7.03
CA THR A 162 5.72 -18.01 7.33
C THR A 162 5.58 -16.48 7.28
N VAL A 163 6.42 -15.76 8.01
CA VAL A 163 6.52 -14.29 7.94
C VAL A 163 6.77 -13.81 6.51
N ARG A 164 7.63 -14.50 5.75
CA ARG A 164 7.85 -14.26 4.32
C ARG A 164 6.53 -14.28 3.55
N ARG A 165 5.73 -15.34 3.73
CA ARG A 165 4.45 -15.49 3.05
C ARG A 165 3.45 -14.43 3.51
N ALA A 166 3.41 -14.13 4.80
CA ALA A 166 2.53 -13.11 5.37
C ALA A 166 2.80 -11.72 4.78
N LEU A 167 4.07 -11.32 4.63
CA LEU A 167 4.44 -10.04 4.02
C LEU A 167 4.16 -10.03 2.49
N GLN A 168 4.48 -11.11 1.77
CA GLN A 168 4.22 -11.21 0.33
C GLN A 168 2.71 -11.18 -0.01
N LEU A 169 1.88 -11.82 0.83
CA LEU A 169 0.42 -11.75 0.73
C LEU A 169 -0.15 -10.48 1.36
N SER A 170 0.67 -9.70 2.04
CA SER A 170 0.25 -8.47 2.72
C SER A 170 -0.88 -8.72 3.73
N LEU A 171 -0.80 -9.79 4.52
CA LEU A 171 -1.80 -10.14 5.54
C LEU A 171 -1.83 -9.11 6.67
N ASN A 172 -3.02 -8.79 7.17
CA ASN A 172 -3.23 -7.74 8.18
C ASN A 172 -2.95 -8.27 9.59
N VAL A 173 -3.44 -9.46 9.93
CA VAL A 173 -3.30 -10.01 11.29
C VAL A 173 -1.83 -10.22 11.68
N PRO A 174 -0.98 -10.89 10.88
CA PRO A 174 0.42 -11.07 11.24
C PRO A 174 1.17 -9.73 11.36
N ALA A 175 0.86 -8.76 10.51
CA ALA A 175 1.50 -7.44 10.56
C ALA A 175 1.15 -6.68 11.85
N VAL A 176 -0.11 -6.74 12.28
CA VAL A 176 -0.55 -6.14 13.55
C VAL A 176 0.08 -6.86 14.75
N ALA A 177 0.19 -8.19 14.69
CA ALA A 177 0.82 -8.98 15.75
C ALA A 177 2.29 -8.59 15.94
N VAL A 178 3.05 -8.43 14.85
CA VAL A 178 4.44 -7.95 14.90
C VAL A 178 4.52 -6.51 15.38
N LEU A 179 3.64 -5.63 14.89
CA LEU A 179 3.59 -4.22 15.32
C LEU A 179 3.32 -4.07 16.82
N ASN A 180 2.50 -4.95 17.40
CA ASN A 180 2.21 -4.96 18.82
C ASN A 180 3.46 -5.21 19.67
N GLU A 181 4.35 -6.10 19.23
CA GLU A 181 5.61 -6.38 19.94
C GLU A 181 6.68 -5.30 19.67
N VAL A 182 6.78 -4.81 18.43
CA VAL A 182 7.75 -3.76 18.06
C VAL A 182 7.40 -2.40 18.69
N GLY A 183 6.11 -2.10 18.82
CA GLY A 183 5.60 -0.84 19.36
C GLY A 183 5.29 0.20 18.26
N PRO A 184 4.04 0.67 18.13
CA PRO A 184 3.67 1.66 17.11
C PRO A 184 4.39 3.01 17.24
N SER A 185 4.63 3.48 18.47
CA SER A 185 5.39 4.71 18.72
C SER A 185 6.84 4.60 18.24
N ARG A 186 7.47 3.43 18.41
CA ARG A 186 8.84 3.18 17.93
C ARG A 186 8.88 3.19 16.40
N LEU A 187 7.90 2.60 15.73
CA LEU A 187 7.80 2.66 14.27
C LEU A 187 7.78 4.11 13.78
N ILE A 188 6.91 4.95 14.34
CA ILE A 188 6.82 6.36 13.94
C ILE A 188 8.13 7.10 14.22
N ALA A 189 8.71 6.92 15.40
CA ALA A 189 9.98 7.55 15.75
C ALA A 189 11.09 7.16 14.76
N ARG A 190 11.22 5.86 14.44
CA ARG A 190 12.22 5.37 13.47
C ARG A 190 12.03 5.94 12.07
N LEU A 191 10.80 5.98 11.56
CA LEU A 191 10.51 6.56 10.25
C LEU A 191 10.76 8.08 10.23
N GLY A 192 10.42 8.78 11.31
CA GLY A 192 10.70 10.21 11.48
C GLY A 192 12.19 10.54 11.59
N GLU A 193 12.94 9.77 12.37
CA GLU A 193 14.41 9.85 12.47
C GLU A 193 15.06 9.64 11.10
N ALA A 194 14.54 8.71 10.30
CA ALA A 194 14.99 8.47 8.93
C ALA A 194 14.61 9.59 7.94
N GLY A 195 13.77 10.55 8.34
CA GLY A 195 13.46 11.78 7.59
C GLY A 195 12.03 11.89 7.06
N ALA A 196 11.15 10.91 7.32
CA ALA A 196 9.77 10.97 6.85
C ALA A 196 8.90 11.89 7.73
N SER A 197 8.06 12.71 7.10
CA SER A 197 7.10 13.60 7.75
C SER A 197 5.75 12.91 7.89
N LEU A 198 5.59 12.13 8.95
CA LEU A 198 4.36 11.38 9.20
C LEU A 198 3.29 12.24 9.88
N VAL A 199 2.04 12.13 9.42
CA VAL A 199 0.91 12.92 9.95
C VAL A 199 -0.09 12.01 10.66
N LEU A 200 -0.21 12.15 11.97
CA LEU A 200 -1.23 11.45 12.76
C LEU A 200 -2.58 12.19 12.70
N PRO A 201 -3.71 11.47 12.82
CA PRO A 201 -5.01 12.09 13.06
C PRO A 201 -4.97 12.97 14.31
N ARG A 202 -5.73 14.08 14.29
CA ARG A 202 -5.72 15.05 15.38
C ARG A 202 -6.15 14.39 16.69
N ARG A 203 -5.33 14.57 17.74
CA ARG A 203 -5.59 14.07 19.11
C ARG A 203 -5.62 12.54 19.25
N GLU A 204 -5.09 11.81 18.27
CA GLU A 204 -4.94 10.35 18.37
C GLU A 204 -3.50 9.96 18.72
N ALA A 205 -3.35 9.02 19.65
CA ALA A 205 -2.07 8.42 19.96
C ALA A 205 -1.71 7.34 18.92
N PRO A 206 -0.41 7.07 18.68
CA PRO A 206 0.03 5.95 17.84
C PRO A 206 -0.59 4.61 18.29
N GLY A 207 -1.37 3.97 17.42
CA GLY A 207 -2.06 2.70 17.71
C GLY A 207 -1.80 1.62 16.67
N LEU A 208 -2.37 0.42 16.89
CA LEU A 208 -2.20 -0.72 15.97
C LEU A 208 -2.78 -0.48 14.57
N ALA A 209 -3.74 0.44 14.44
CA ALA A 209 -4.29 0.87 13.15
C ALA A 209 -3.22 1.45 12.20
N LEU A 210 -2.07 1.90 12.73
CA LEU A 210 -0.92 2.31 11.93
C LEU A 210 -0.44 1.22 10.98
N GLY A 211 -0.49 -0.05 11.40
CA GLY A 211 -0.09 -1.18 10.56
C GLY A 211 -0.96 -1.39 9.32
N LEU A 212 -2.15 -0.77 9.31
CA LEU A 212 -3.10 -0.81 8.20
C LEU A 212 -3.25 0.55 7.49
N GLY A 213 -2.39 1.52 7.80
CA GLY A 213 -2.38 2.84 7.16
C GLY A 213 -3.16 3.94 7.88
N GLY A 214 -3.40 3.82 9.19
CA GLY A 214 -3.99 4.87 10.04
C GLY A 214 -3.09 6.10 10.28
N ILE A 215 -2.30 6.49 9.28
CA ILE A 215 -1.37 7.63 9.31
C ILE A 215 -1.29 8.25 7.91
N GLY A 216 -0.91 9.52 7.82
CA GLY A 216 -0.62 10.20 6.57
C GLY A 216 0.87 10.20 6.24
N VAL A 217 1.21 9.99 4.97
CA VAL A 217 2.56 10.15 4.42
C VAL A 217 2.49 10.62 2.96
N SER A 218 3.52 11.29 2.48
CA SER A 218 3.64 11.66 1.07
C SER A 218 4.24 10.52 0.23
N LEU A 219 4.00 10.53 -1.09
CA LEU A 219 4.67 9.60 -2.01
C LEU A 219 6.19 9.76 -1.95
N THR A 220 6.65 11.00 -1.86
CA THR A 220 8.06 11.36 -1.80
C THR A 220 8.76 10.73 -0.59
N ASP A 221 8.19 10.90 0.60
CA ASP A 221 8.77 10.35 1.83
C ASP A 221 8.73 8.82 1.84
N LEU A 222 7.62 8.24 1.36
CA LEU A 222 7.50 6.80 1.27
C LEU A 222 8.53 6.21 0.29
N THR A 223 8.73 6.84 -0.87
CA THR A 223 9.74 6.42 -1.85
C THR A 223 11.15 6.53 -1.28
N MET A 224 11.44 7.61 -0.54
CA MET A 224 12.72 7.80 0.16
C MET A 224 13.00 6.68 1.18
N LEU A 225 11.99 6.31 1.99
CA LEU A 225 12.14 5.22 2.97
C LEU A 225 12.43 3.87 2.29
N TYR A 226 11.79 3.58 1.16
CA TYR A 226 12.06 2.36 0.39
C TYR A 226 13.45 2.38 -0.29
N ALA A 227 13.92 3.54 -0.75
CA ALA A 227 15.31 3.70 -1.18
C ALA A 227 16.28 3.35 -0.05
N GLY A 228 15.90 3.66 1.20
CA GLY A 228 16.62 3.21 2.39
C GLY A 228 16.72 1.70 2.54
N LEU A 229 15.63 0.95 2.25
CA LEU A 229 15.65 -0.52 2.25
C LEU A 229 16.59 -1.06 1.16
N ALA A 230 16.53 -0.48 -0.05
CA ALA A 230 17.44 -0.83 -1.14
C ALA A 230 18.91 -0.57 -0.79
N ARG A 231 19.17 0.47 0.01
CA ARG A 231 20.48 0.89 0.51
C ARG A 231 20.78 0.31 1.91
N GLN A 232 20.41 -0.95 2.13
CA GLN A 232 20.71 -1.74 3.33
C GLN A 232 20.39 -1.01 4.66
N GLY A 233 19.27 -0.30 4.71
CA GLY A 233 18.76 0.36 5.90
C GLY A 233 19.36 1.75 6.16
N THR A 234 20.00 2.39 5.18
CA THR A 234 20.40 3.80 5.25
C THR A 234 19.60 4.66 4.29
N VAL A 235 18.95 5.70 4.77
CA VAL A 235 18.17 6.64 3.96
C VAL A 235 19.03 7.84 3.59
N ALA A 236 19.26 8.04 2.30
CA ALA A 236 19.79 9.30 1.78
C ALA A 236 18.62 10.29 1.65
N PRO A 237 18.73 11.52 2.21
CA PRO A 237 17.74 12.56 1.97
C PRO A 237 17.62 12.86 0.47
N LEU A 238 16.41 13.13 0.01
CA LEU A 238 16.19 13.39 -1.41
C LEU A 238 16.72 14.75 -1.84
N VAL A 239 17.32 14.80 -3.02
CA VAL A 239 17.87 16.00 -3.63
C VAL A 239 17.34 16.14 -5.05
N GLU A 240 16.76 17.30 -5.38
CA GLU A 240 16.29 17.60 -6.74
C GLU A 240 17.16 18.62 -7.47
N ARG A 241 18.06 19.31 -6.75
CA ARG A 241 18.92 20.33 -7.32
C ARG A 241 20.30 19.77 -7.63
N LEU A 242 20.72 19.90 -8.88
CA LEU A 242 22.00 19.39 -9.33
C LEU A 242 23.15 20.12 -8.63
N GLY A 243 24.07 19.36 -8.05
CA GLY A 243 25.23 19.90 -7.33
C GLY A 243 24.93 20.38 -5.90
N ALA A 244 23.69 20.21 -5.41
CA ALA A 244 23.42 20.41 -3.99
C ALA A 244 24.14 19.32 -3.17
N THR A 245 24.68 19.71 -2.01
CA THR A 245 25.29 18.75 -1.09
C THR A 245 24.18 18.10 -0.26
N PRO A 246 23.92 16.79 -0.39
CA PRO A 246 22.90 16.12 0.40
C PRO A 246 23.27 16.17 1.89
N PRO A 247 22.30 16.35 2.80
CA PRO A 247 22.52 16.10 4.21
C PRO A 247 22.99 14.65 4.44
N PRO A 248 23.64 14.35 5.58
CA PRO A 248 24.14 13.01 5.86
C PRO A 248 23.01 11.98 5.86
N ALA A 249 23.31 10.80 5.33
CA ALA A 249 22.38 9.67 5.35
C ALA A 249 22.02 9.27 6.78
N ARG A 250 20.78 8.85 6.98
CA ARG A 250 20.22 8.50 8.28
C ARG A 250 19.99 6.99 8.37
N ARG A 251 20.19 6.41 9.55
CA ARG A 251 19.88 4.98 9.78
C ARG A 251 18.37 4.82 9.90
N LEU A 252 17.80 3.90 9.12
CA LEU A 252 16.41 3.49 9.20
C LEU A 252 16.27 2.21 10.02
N ILE A 253 16.99 1.17 9.61
CA ILE A 253 17.03 -0.14 10.27
C ILE A 253 18.40 -0.81 10.02
N GLU A 254 18.72 -1.85 10.77
CA GLU A 254 19.96 -2.61 10.61
C GLU A 254 20.11 -3.28 9.22
N PRO A 255 21.33 -3.40 8.66
CA PRO A 255 21.55 -3.94 7.32
C PRO A 255 20.99 -5.34 7.09
N ALA A 256 21.11 -6.25 8.08
CA ALA A 256 20.58 -7.61 7.98
C ALA A 256 19.05 -7.64 7.95
N ALA A 257 18.39 -6.74 8.68
CA ALA A 257 16.95 -6.57 8.67
C ALA A 257 16.46 -5.99 7.33
N ALA A 258 17.10 -4.92 6.84
CA ALA A 258 16.79 -4.34 5.52
C ALA A 258 16.96 -5.37 4.39
N TRP A 259 18.05 -6.15 4.43
CA TRP A 259 18.27 -7.22 3.47
C TRP A 259 17.18 -8.30 3.55
N SER A 260 16.77 -8.69 4.75
CA SER A 260 15.69 -9.68 4.95
C SER A 260 14.36 -9.17 4.36
N VAL A 261 14.01 -7.90 4.58
CA VAL A 261 12.84 -7.26 3.95
C VAL A 261 12.96 -7.31 2.44
N ALA A 262 14.07 -6.85 1.87
CA ALA A 262 14.29 -6.83 0.42
C ALA A 262 14.22 -8.24 -0.20
N ASN A 263 14.80 -9.23 0.47
CA ASN A 263 14.78 -10.63 0.07
C ASN A 263 13.36 -11.24 0.12
N VAL A 264 12.51 -10.81 1.05
CA VAL A 264 11.10 -11.21 1.06
C VAL A 264 10.35 -10.55 -0.10
N LEU A 265 10.55 -9.24 -0.31
CA LEU A 265 9.82 -8.44 -1.29
C LEU A 265 10.16 -8.78 -2.74
N ILE A 266 11.39 -9.18 -3.06
CA ILE A 266 11.77 -9.64 -4.42
C ILE A 266 11.06 -10.95 -4.81
N GLY A 267 10.64 -11.75 -3.82
CA GLY A 267 9.84 -12.95 -4.02
C GLY A 267 8.34 -12.70 -4.11
N THR A 268 7.87 -11.44 -4.03
CA THR A 268 6.45 -11.13 -4.14
C THR A 268 5.95 -11.49 -5.53
N PRO A 269 4.81 -12.22 -5.66
CA PRO A 269 4.26 -12.55 -6.97
C PRO A 269 3.94 -11.28 -7.76
N PRO A 270 4.46 -11.14 -9.00
CA PRO A 270 4.25 -9.94 -9.81
C PRO A 270 2.76 -9.76 -10.17
N PRO A 271 2.35 -8.57 -10.65
CA PRO A 271 1.07 -8.43 -11.33
C PRO A 271 1.03 -9.30 -12.59
N GLU A 272 -0.18 -9.51 -13.11
CA GLU A 272 -0.40 -10.29 -14.32
C GLU A 272 0.42 -9.72 -15.49
N ASN A 273 1.03 -10.59 -16.30
CA ASN A 273 1.90 -10.25 -17.42
C ASN A 273 3.24 -9.55 -17.09
N ALA A 274 3.62 -9.44 -15.81
CA ALA A 274 4.93 -8.92 -15.41
C ALA A 274 5.89 -10.04 -14.98
N ALA A 275 7.18 -9.86 -15.29
CA ALA A 275 8.23 -10.80 -14.88
C ALA A 275 8.54 -10.66 -13.38
N GLY A 276 8.41 -11.77 -12.64
CA GLY A 276 8.71 -11.83 -11.20
C GLY A 276 10.21 -11.89 -10.91
N GLY A 277 10.60 -11.65 -9.65
CA GLY A 277 11.98 -11.83 -9.18
C GLY A 277 12.99 -10.79 -9.68
N ARG A 278 12.53 -9.74 -10.37
CA ARG A 278 13.40 -8.71 -10.97
C ARG A 278 13.56 -7.46 -10.14
N ILE A 279 12.50 -7.07 -9.43
CA ILE A 279 12.46 -5.92 -8.50
C ILE A 279 11.83 -6.37 -7.18
N ALA A 280 12.28 -5.82 -6.07
CA ALA A 280 11.55 -5.91 -4.80
C ALA A 280 10.44 -4.87 -4.80
N PHE A 281 9.22 -5.24 -4.44
CA PHE A 281 8.13 -4.27 -4.42
C PHE A 281 7.07 -4.59 -3.37
N LYS A 282 6.32 -3.56 -2.98
CA LYS A 282 5.17 -3.64 -2.08
C LYS A 282 4.02 -2.79 -2.62
N THR A 283 2.83 -3.35 -2.59
CA THR A 283 1.57 -2.63 -2.85
C THR A 283 0.91 -2.17 -1.56
N GLY A 284 0.08 -1.14 -1.63
CA GLY A 284 -0.83 -0.81 -0.53
C GLY A 284 -2.09 -0.13 -1.03
N THR A 285 -3.23 -0.57 -0.52
CA THR A 285 -4.53 0.06 -0.75
C THR A 285 -4.96 0.71 0.56
N SER A 286 -5.37 1.98 0.53
CA SER A 286 -5.91 2.64 1.72
C SER A 286 -7.34 2.21 2.03
N TYR A 287 -7.79 2.47 3.26
CA TYR A 287 -9.17 2.20 3.66
C TYR A 287 -10.17 2.97 2.78
N GLY A 288 -11.26 2.31 2.41
CA GLY A 288 -12.29 2.89 1.54
C GLY A 288 -11.85 3.10 0.09
N TYR A 289 -10.79 2.41 -0.37
CA TYR A 289 -10.37 2.40 -1.78
C TYR A 289 -10.07 3.81 -2.35
N ARG A 290 -9.39 4.65 -1.55
CA ARG A 290 -9.06 6.04 -1.93
C ARG A 290 -7.70 6.15 -2.62
N ASP A 291 -6.75 5.34 -2.17
CA ASP A 291 -5.35 5.38 -2.60
C ASP A 291 -4.86 3.99 -2.98
N ALA A 292 -4.23 3.90 -4.15
CA ALA A 292 -3.52 2.74 -4.64
C ALA A 292 -2.03 3.07 -4.78
N TRP A 293 -1.20 2.37 -4.00
CA TRP A 293 0.26 2.56 -3.97
C TRP A 293 1.00 1.35 -4.51
N ALA A 294 2.09 1.59 -5.21
CA ALA A 294 3.10 0.57 -5.49
C ALA A 294 4.48 1.20 -5.40
N ILE A 295 5.33 0.68 -4.51
CA ILE A 295 6.71 1.14 -4.36
C ILE A 295 7.61 -0.07 -4.58
N GLY A 296 8.60 0.08 -5.46
CA GLY A 296 9.55 -0.97 -5.76
C GLY A 296 10.94 -0.44 -6.05
N PHE A 297 11.92 -1.32 -5.90
CA PHE A 297 13.32 -0.98 -6.02
C PHE A 297 14.14 -2.14 -6.59
N ASP A 298 15.20 -1.77 -7.30
CA ASP A 298 16.32 -2.65 -7.64
C ASP A 298 17.56 -2.18 -6.84
N GLY A 299 18.76 -2.67 -7.16
CA GLY A 299 19.99 -2.28 -6.49
C GLY A 299 20.43 -0.82 -6.71
N LYS A 300 19.84 -0.09 -7.66
CA LYS A 300 20.24 1.28 -8.04
C LYS A 300 19.12 2.31 -8.00
N ARG A 301 17.87 1.93 -8.26
CA ARG A 301 16.71 2.83 -8.30
C ARG A 301 15.59 2.37 -7.40
N THR A 302 14.84 3.35 -6.90
CA THR A 302 13.53 3.15 -6.28
C THR A 302 12.50 3.96 -7.04
N ILE A 303 11.35 3.36 -7.33
CA ILE A 303 10.20 4.02 -7.95
C ILE A 303 9.01 3.89 -7.02
N GLY A 304 8.38 5.02 -6.70
CA GLY A 304 7.09 5.06 -6.03
C GLY A 304 5.99 5.49 -7.00
N ILE A 305 4.87 4.80 -6.96
CA ILE A 305 3.65 5.11 -7.73
C ILE A 305 2.49 5.30 -6.77
N TRP A 306 1.72 6.35 -6.99
CA TRP A 306 0.40 6.56 -6.41
C TRP A 306 -0.64 6.69 -7.53
N ALA A 307 -1.82 6.11 -7.31
CA ALA A 307 -3.01 6.32 -8.13
C ALA A 307 -4.23 6.50 -7.24
N GLY A 308 -5.10 7.46 -7.58
CA GLY A 308 -6.27 7.81 -6.79
C GLY A 308 -6.93 9.07 -7.29
N ARG A 309 -7.97 9.54 -6.61
CA ARG A 309 -8.58 10.84 -6.92
C ARG A 309 -7.88 11.97 -6.15
N PRO A 310 -7.57 13.10 -6.79
CA PRO A 310 -6.98 14.27 -6.12
C PRO A 310 -7.83 14.82 -4.97
N ASP A 311 -9.16 14.74 -5.08
CA ASP A 311 -10.10 15.14 -4.01
C ASP A 311 -10.13 14.14 -2.83
N GLY A 312 -9.46 12.99 -2.96
CA GLY A 312 -9.43 11.92 -1.98
C GLY A 312 -10.73 11.13 -1.87
N ALA A 313 -11.69 11.28 -2.78
CA ALA A 313 -12.94 10.52 -2.74
C ALA A 313 -12.70 9.02 -3.01
N PRO A 314 -13.55 8.13 -2.45
CA PRO A 314 -13.47 6.68 -2.70
C PRO A 314 -13.64 6.35 -4.18
N VAL A 315 -12.92 5.32 -4.64
CA VAL A 315 -13.07 4.77 -5.99
C VAL A 315 -13.38 3.28 -5.86
N ALA A 316 -14.61 2.90 -6.18
CA ALA A 316 -15.03 1.51 -6.11
C ALA A 316 -14.11 0.60 -6.95
N GLY A 317 -13.59 -0.46 -6.34
CA GLY A 317 -12.69 -1.40 -7.00
C GLY A 317 -11.25 -0.92 -7.20
N LEU A 318 -10.87 0.27 -6.69
CA LEU A 318 -9.49 0.73 -6.76
C LEU A 318 -8.60 -0.11 -5.83
N VAL A 319 -7.84 -1.03 -6.41
CA VAL A 319 -6.89 -1.88 -5.70
C VAL A 319 -5.50 -1.69 -6.27
N ALA A 320 -4.51 -1.50 -5.39
CA ALA A 320 -3.13 -1.25 -5.80
C ALA A 320 -2.52 -2.32 -6.70
N ARG A 321 -2.95 -3.59 -6.55
CA ARG A 321 -2.45 -4.71 -7.34
C ARG A 321 -2.81 -4.61 -8.83
N THR A 322 -3.96 -4.02 -9.15
CA THR A 322 -4.44 -3.87 -10.54
C THR A 322 -4.26 -2.45 -11.07
N ALA A 323 -4.20 -1.44 -10.19
CA ALA A 323 -4.01 -0.05 -10.59
C ALA A 323 -2.53 0.37 -10.57
N ALA A 324 -1.89 0.42 -9.39
CA ALA A 324 -0.56 1.01 -9.23
C ALA A 324 0.59 0.05 -9.59
N ALA A 325 0.45 -1.25 -9.31
CA ALA A 325 1.52 -2.21 -9.57
C ALA A 325 1.88 -2.34 -11.06
N PRO A 326 0.93 -2.47 -12.01
CA PRO A 326 1.30 -2.52 -13.44
C PRO A 326 2.08 -1.27 -13.89
N ILE A 327 1.68 -0.10 -13.40
CA ILE A 327 2.35 1.18 -13.67
C ILE A 327 3.80 1.18 -13.16
N LEU A 328 4.04 0.61 -11.97
CA LEU A 328 5.38 0.47 -11.40
C LEU A 328 6.29 -0.37 -12.31
N PHE A 329 5.79 -1.50 -12.81
CA PHE A 329 6.56 -2.39 -13.68
C PHE A 329 6.83 -1.74 -15.05
N ASP A 330 5.86 -1.02 -15.61
CA ASP A 330 6.06 -0.23 -16.84
C ASP A 330 7.10 0.88 -16.65
N ALA A 331 7.09 1.55 -15.49
CA ALA A 331 8.06 2.59 -15.17
C ALA A 331 9.49 2.03 -15.10
N PHE A 332 9.67 0.86 -14.46
CA PHE A 332 10.97 0.16 -14.47
C PHE A 332 11.40 -0.26 -15.88
N ALA A 333 10.48 -0.73 -16.72
CA ALA A 333 10.78 -1.09 -18.11
C ALA A 333 11.24 0.13 -18.94
N ARG A 334 10.78 1.33 -18.60
CA ARG A 334 11.13 2.59 -19.28
C ARG A 334 12.46 3.21 -18.84
N LEU A 335 13.11 2.68 -17.80
CA LEU A 335 14.46 3.13 -17.40
C LEU A 335 15.52 2.85 -18.48
N GLY A 336 15.24 1.96 -19.44
CA GLY A 336 16.11 1.69 -20.60
C GLY A 336 17.45 1.02 -20.27
N GLU A 337 17.71 0.75 -18.99
CA GLU A 337 18.92 0.07 -18.50
C GLU A 337 18.60 -1.31 -17.91
N ASN A 338 19.62 -2.17 -17.86
CA ASN A 338 19.54 -3.41 -17.11
C ASN A 338 19.33 -3.13 -15.62
N LEU A 339 18.31 -3.77 -15.06
CA LEU A 339 18.05 -3.75 -13.62
C LEU A 339 19.30 -4.22 -12.85
N ARG A 340 19.61 -3.51 -11.78
CA ARG A 340 20.71 -3.87 -10.89
C ARG A 340 20.22 -4.88 -9.85
N PRO A 341 20.89 -6.04 -9.68
CA PRO A 341 20.56 -6.96 -8.61
C PRO A 341 20.61 -6.28 -7.24
N LEU A 342 19.77 -6.75 -6.32
CA LEU A 342 19.85 -6.32 -4.93
C LEU A 342 21.22 -6.66 -4.31
N PRO A 343 21.67 -5.92 -3.29
CA PRO A 343 22.89 -6.24 -2.57
C PRO A 343 22.90 -7.68 -2.03
N ALA A 344 24.10 -8.28 -2.00
CA ALA A 344 24.30 -9.58 -1.36
C ALA A 344 23.97 -9.51 0.14
N ALA A 345 23.76 -10.69 0.74
CA ALA A 345 23.51 -10.80 2.17
C ALA A 345 24.68 -10.19 2.97
N PRO A 346 24.42 -9.25 3.90
CA PRO A 346 25.47 -8.71 4.75
C PRO A 346 25.99 -9.78 5.72
N ARG A 347 27.18 -9.58 6.28
CA ARG A 347 27.72 -10.46 7.32
C ARG A 347 26.76 -10.50 8.51
N GLY A 348 26.51 -11.71 9.03
CA GLY A 348 25.58 -11.93 10.14
C GLY A 348 24.11 -12.07 9.73
N ALA A 349 23.77 -11.92 8.44
CA ALA A 349 22.43 -12.28 7.98
C ALA A 349 22.20 -13.79 8.12
N LEU A 350 21.18 -14.17 8.88
CA LEU A 350 20.77 -15.56 9.04
C LEU A 350 20.00 -16.00 7.78
N ILE A 351 20.48 -17.05 7.11
CA ILE A 351 19.78 -17.69 5.99
C ILE A 351 19.51 -19.13 6.39
N ALA A 352 18.27 -19.40 6.82
CA ALA A 352 17.88 -20.69 7.35
C ALA A 352 16.42 -21.01 7.01
N THR A 353 16.10 -22.30 6.90
CA THR A 353 14.71 -22.79 6.88
C THR A 353 14.13 -22.81 8.29
N THR A 354 12.80 -22.87 8.44
CA THR A 354 12.13 -22.92 9.75
C THR A 354 12.73 -23.96 10.69
N ALA A 355 13.03 -25.17 10.19
CA ALA A 355 13.60 -26.25 11.01
C ALA A 355 15.00 -25.93 11.58
N LYS A 356 15.78 -25.12 10.85
CA LYS A 356 17.15 -24.73 11.22
C LYS A 356 17.21 -23.45 12.03
N LEU A 357 16.07 -22.77 12.27
CA LEU A 357 16.04 -21.59 13.11
C LEU A 357 16.27 -21.94 14.58
N PRO A 358 16.89 -21.04 15.37
CA PRO A 358 16.89 -21.11 16.83
C PRO A 358 15.47 -21.31 17.37
N PRO A 359 15.25 -22.11 18.42
CA PRO A 359 13.91 -22.40 18.93
C PRO A 359 13.00 -21.18 19.13
N PRO A 360 13.46 -20.04 19.68
CA PRO A 360 12.62 -18.84 19.84
C PRO A 360 12.13 -18.23 18.52
N LEU A 361 12.86 -18.43 17.42
CA LEU A 361 12.55 -17.88 16.10
C LEU A 361 11.71 -18.83 15.23
N ARG A 362 11.48 -20.08 15.64
CA ARG A 362 10.71 -21.05 14.84
C ARG A 362 9.24 -20.68 14.74
N ARG A 363 8.66 -20.17 15.83
CA ARG A 363 7.26 -19.77 15.94
C ARG A 363 7.17 -18.43 16.64
N PHE A 364 6.44 -17.51 16.06
CA PHE A 364 6.14 -16.23 16.68
C PHE A 364 5.12 -16.44 17.80
N ALA A 365 5.46 -15.98 19.00
CA ALA A 365 4.57 -15.93 20.15
C ALA A 365 4.50 -14.48 20.63
N SER A 366 3.35 -13.83 20.46
CA SER A 366 3.12 -12.50 21.04
C SER A 366 2.92 -12.62 22.55
N ARG A 367 3.38 -11.63 23.33
CA ARG A 367 3.06 -11.54 24.77
C ARG A 367 1.56 -11.48 25.03
N ALA A 368 0.78 -10.93 24.09
CA ALA A 368 -0.68 -10.93 24.14
C ALA A 368 -1.29 -12.33 23.87
N SER A 369 -0.60 -13.21 23.16
CA SER A 369 -1.05 -14.61 22.95
C SER A 369 -0.77 -15.54 24.15
N ALA A 370 -0.02 -15.08 25.16
CA ALA A 370 0.12 -15.76 26.44
C ALA A 370 -1.07 -15.48 27.39
N GLY A 371 -1.82 -14.40 27.14
CA GLY A 371 -3.12 -14.13 27.78
C GLY A 371 -4.24 -14.76 26.95
N GLU A 372 -4.59 -16.01 27.30
CA GLU A 372 -5.73 -16.77 26.79
C GLU A 372 -5.99 -16.63 25.27
N ALA A 373 -5.45 -17.56 24.49
CA ALA A 373 -6.12 -18.03 23.29
C ALA A 373 -7.46 -18.67 23.68
N MET A 374 -8.44 -17.86 24.10
CA MET A 374 -9.83 -18.29 24.15
C MET A 374 -10.18 -18.71 22.73
N ALA A 375 -10.51 -19.99 22.56
CA ALA A 375 -11.19 -20.44 21.36
C ALA A 375 -12.32 -19.44 21.08
N PRO A 376 -12.42 -18.87 19.87
CA PRO A 376 -13.38 -17.81 19.60
C PRO A 376 -14.78 -18.33 19.97
N LYS A 377 -15.40 -17.72 20.99
CA LYS A 377 -16.77 -18.06 21.41
C LYS A 377 -17.67 -18.05 20.18
N VAL A 378 -18.56 -19.04 20.08
CA VAL A 378 -19.54 -19.11 19.00
C VAL A 378 -20.35 -17.81 18.98
N ARG A 379 -20.55 -17.23 17.80
CA ARG A 379 -21.36 -16.02 17.60
C ARG A 379 -22.08 -15.98 16.26
N ILE A 380 -23.23 -15.34 16.22
CA ILE A 380 -23.99 -15.05 15.00
C ILE A 380 -23.41 -13.77 14.40
N ALA A 381 -22.66 -13.93 13.31
CA ALA A 381 -22.00 -12.82 12.61
C ALA A 381 -22.97 -12.04 11.70
N PHE A 382 -24.02 -12.71 11.24
CA PHE A 382 -25.10 -12.07 10.50
C PHE A 382 -26.37 -12.91 10.65
N PRO A 383 -27.54 -12.27 10.81
CA PRO A 383 -27.74 -10.84 11.09
C PRO A 383 -27.24 -10.44 12.49
N PRO A 384 -26.80 -9.18 12.70
CA PRO A 384 -26.45 -8.70 14.04
C PRO A 384 -27.69 -8.50 14.91
N ASP A 385 -27.50 -8.48 16.24
CA ASP A 385 -28.58 -8.22 17.19
C ASP A 385 -29.22 -6.85 16.96
N GLY A 386 -30.56 -6.82 16.95
CA GLY A 386 -31.37 -5.63 16.67
C GLY A 386 -31.45 -5.23 15.19
N ALA A 387 -30.91 -6.01 14.26
CA ALA A 387 -31.00 -5.70 12.83
C ALA A 387 -32.45 -5.65 12.33
N SER A 388 -32.72 -4.72 11.41
CA SER A 388 -33.95 -4.69 10.61
C SER A 388 -33.63 -5.19 9.21
N LEU A 389 -34.25 -6.28 8.77
CA LEU A 389 -34.07 -6.88 7.45
C LEU A 389 -35.32 -6.70 6.62
N GLU A 390 -35.15 -6.18 5.40
CA GLU A 390 -36.25 -6.03 4.45
C GLU A 390 -36.56 -7.37 3.78
N LEU A 391 -37.84 -7.75 3.79
CA LEU A 391 -38.33 -8.92 3.07
C LEU A 391 -38.41 -8.60 1.57
N SER A 392 -37.50 -9.18 0.79
CA SER A 392 -37.53 -9.11 -0.67
C SER A 392 -38.23 -10.33 -1.23
N GLY A 393 -39.15 -10.15 -2.18
CA GLY A 393 -39.89 -11.22 -2.85
C GLY A 393 -40.74 -10.67 -4.00
N ARG A 394 -41.13 -11.52 -4.95
CA ARG A 394 -42.09 -11.15 -6.01
C ARG A 394 -43.51 -11.16 -5.43
N ASP A 395 -44.37 -10.25 -5.90
CA ASP A 395 -45.78 -10.21 -5.46
C ASP A 395 -46.46 -11.58 -5.64
N GLY A 396 -46.89 -12.19 -4.53
CA GLY A 396 -47.53 -13.50 -4.49
C GLY A 396 -46.60 -14.70 -4.26
N GLU A 397 -45.29 -14.50 -4.12
CA GLU A 397 -44.31 -15.54 -3.77
C GLU A 397 -43.81 -15.38 -2.31
N PRO A 398 -43.40 -16.47 -1.63
CA PRO A 398 -42.78 -16.39 -0.32
C PRO A 398 -41.47 -15.57 -0.36
N PRO A 399 -41.08 -14.88 0.74
CA PRO A 399 -39.90 -14.03 0.73
C PRO A 399 -38.60 -14.82 0.53
N ASP A 400 -37.59 -14.15 -0.01
CA ASP A 400 -36.27 -14.73 -0.22
C ASP A 400 -35.66 -15.25 1.10
N PRO A 401 -34.95 -16.40 1.09
CA PRO A 401 -34.32 -16.93 2.28
C PRO A 401 -33.25 -16.00 2.85
N ILE A 402 -33.29 -15.79 4.17
CA ILE A 402 -32.34 -14.94 4.89
C ILE A 402 -31.15 -15.77 5.35
N ALA A 403 -29.94 -15.29 5.05
CA ALA A 403 -28.70 -15.94 5.47
C ALA A 403 -28.44 -15.77 6.98
N ILE A 404 -27.94 -16.83 7.62
CA ILE A 404 -27.39 -16.84 8.97
C ILE A 404 -25.92 -17.22 8.85
N LYS A 405 -25.01 -16.34 9.28
CA LYS A 405 -23.56 -16.60 9.29
C LYS A 405 -23.06 -16.78 10.71
N ILE A 406 -22.30 -17.83 10.96
CA ILE A 406 -21.79 -18.18 12.29
C ILE A 406 -20.26 -18.14 12.30
N ALA A 407 -19.72 -17.39 13.26
CA ALA A 407 -18.28 -17.28 13.49
C ALA A 407 -17.90 -17.89 14.84
N GLY A 408 -16.67 -18.39 14.96
CA GLY A 408 -16.22 -19.07 16.18
C GLY A 408 -16.90 -20.43 16.41
N GLY A 409 -16.82 -20.93 17.64
CA GLY A 409 -17.47 -22.14 18.13
C GLY A 409 -16.79 -23.46 17.74
N THR A 410 -17.00 -24.47 18.58
CA THR A 410 -16.55 -25.85 18.35
C THR A 410 -17.67 -26.69 17.70
N PRO A 411 -17.50 -27.23 16.48
CA PRO A 411 -18.51 -28.08 15.86
C PRO A 411 -18.80 -29.36 16.68
N PRO A 412 -20.00 -29.97 16.57
CA PRO A 412 -21.14 -29.53 15.76
C PRO A 412 -21.80 -28.24 16.29
N LEU A 413 -22.32 -27.43 15.36
CA LEU A 413 -23.07 -26.22 15.68
C LEU A 413 -24.57 -26.53 15.56
N ASN A 414 -25.33 -26.18 16.60
CA ASN A 414 -26.77 -26.30 16.64
C ASN A 414 -27.38 -24.90 16.51
N VAL A 415 -28.28 -24.72 15.55
CA VAL A 415 -28.89 -23.41 15.27
C VAL A 415 -30.39 -23.52 15.43
N LEU A 416 -30.95 -22.60 16.20
CA LEU A 416 -32.35 -22.51 16.55
C LEU A 416 -32.93 -21.21 15.97
N LEU A 417 -34.06 -21.32 15.28
CA LEU A 417 -34.92 -20.20 14.90
C LEU A 417 -36.17 -20.24 15.77
N ASN A 418 -36.40 -19.20 16.57
CA ASN A 418 -37.51 -19.13 17.53
C ASN A 418 -37.59 -20.36 18.45
N GLY A 419 -36.44 -20.94 18.81
CA GLY A 419 -36.36 -22.15 19.64
C GLY A 419 -36.51 -23.47 18.89
N LEU A 420 -36.77 -23.45 17.58
CA LEU A 420 -36.87 -24.65 16.73
C LEU A 420 -35.57 -24.89 15.95
N PRO A 421 -35.08 -26.14 15.87
CA PRO A 421 -33.82 -26.45 15.18
C PRO A 421 -33.94 -26.24 13.66
N LEU A 422 -32.98 -25.50 13.09
CA LEU A 422 -32.79 -25.39 11.65
C LEU A 422 -32.01 -26.60 11.14
N ALA A 423 -32.47 -27.20 10.04
CA ALA A 423 -31.82 -28.34 9.41
C ALA A 423 -30.46 -27.92 8.81
N ALA A 424 -29.39 -28.10 9.58
CA ALA A 424 -28.02 -27.81 9.16
C ALA A 424 -27.29 -29.07 8.65
N LYS A 425 -26.52 -28.95 7.56
CA LYS A 425 -25.44 -29.92 7.29
C LYS A 425 -24.42 -29.83 8.44
N LYS A 426 -23.97 -30.97 8.97
CA LYS A 426 -22.94 -31.00 10.03
C LYS A 426 -21.74 -30.12 9.61
N SER A 427 -21.43 -29.11 10.42
CA SER A 427 -20.36 -28.11 10.21
C SER A 427 -20.64 -26.93 9.26
N ALA A 428 -21.88 -26.69 8.82
CA ALA A 428 -22.21 -25.50 8.01
C ALA A 428 -22.11 -24.20 8.85
N ARG A 429 -21.23 -23.28 8.43
CA ARG A 429 -21.08 -21.92 9.02
C ARG A 429 -22.01 -20.88 8.38
N THR A 430 -22.72 -21.27 7.34
CA THR A 430 -23.74 -20.45 6.69
C THR A 430 -24.98 -21.30 6.47
N LEU A 431 -26.10 -20.79 6.97
CA LEU A 431 -27.42 -21.40 6.87
C LEU A 431 -28.37 -20.38 6.28
N PHE A 432 -29.54 -20.83 5.84
CA PHE A 432 -30.59 -19.97 5.36
C PHE A 432 -31.89 -20.38 6.03
N PHE A 433 -32.73 -19.42 6.38
CA PHE A 433 -34.10 -19.67 6.81
C PHE A 433 -35.06 -18.89 5.93
N ALA A 434 -36.21 -19.49 5.61
CA ALA A 434 -37.29 -18.80 4.95
C ALA A 434 -38.15 -18.11 6.02
N PRO A 435 -38.35 -16.79 5.95
CA PRO A 435 -39.20 -16.08 6.91
C PRO A 435 -40.69 -16.27 6.57
N ASP A 436 -41.52 -16.45 7.60
CA ASP A 436 -42.98 -16.64 7.45
C ASP A 436 -43.74 -15.32 7.18
N GLY A 437 -43.07 -14.17 7.29
CA GLY A 437 -43.64 -12.84 7.14
C GLY A 437 -42.93 -11.79 8.01
N PRO A 438 -43.41 -10.53 8.02
CA PRO A 438 -42.85 -9.47 8.85
C PRO A 438 -43.09 -9.76 10.34
N GLY A 439 -42.12 -9.41 11.19
CA GLY A 439 -42.18 -9.73 12.62
C GLY A 439 -40.80 -9.77 13.28
N PHE A 440 -40.72 -10.35 14.48
CA PHE A 440 -39.45 -10.56 15.16
C PHE A 440 -39.05 -12.03 15.12
N VAL A 441 -37.79 -12.29 14.84
CA VAL A 441 -37.20 -13.63 14.88
C VAL A 441 -36.00 -13.64 15.82
N ARG A 442 -35.92 -14.67 16.66
CA ARG A 442 -34.78 -14.96 17.52
C ARG A 442 -33.95 -16.07 16.90
N LEU A 443 -32.68 -15.79 16.66
CA LEU A 443 -31.71 -16.78 16.23
C LEU A 443 -30.79 -17.11 17.40
N THR A 444 -30.60 -18.39 17.68
CA THR A 444 -29.67 -18.87 18.71
C THR A 444 -28.75 -19.89 18.10
N VAL A 445 -27.45 -19.79 18.36
CA VAL A 445 -26.47 -20.82 18.01
C VAL A 445 -25.80 -21.34 19.27
N THR A 446 -25.65 -22.65 19.36
CA THR A 446 -24.93 -23.33 20.45
C THR A 446 -23.87 -24.26 19.85
N ASP A 447 -22.69 -24.31 20.47
CA ASP A 447 -21.60 -25.17 20.04
C ASP A 447 -21.47 -26.44 20.91
N ALA A 448 -20.57 -27.35 20.54
CA ALA A 448 -20.36 -28.61 21.25
C ALA A 448 -19.85 -28.46 22.69
N THR A 449 -19.34 -27.28 23.05
CA THR A 449 -18.86 -26.96 24.41
C THR A 449 -19.95 -26.32 25.28
N GLY A 450 -21.15 -26.10 24.71
CA GLY A 450 -22.26 -25.43 25.39
C GLY A 450 -22.17 -23.91 25.37
N ALA A 451 -21.19 -23.32 24.66
CA ALA A 451 -21.18 -21.89 24.42
C ALA A 451 -22.32 -21.54 23.46
N ALA A 452 -23.01 -20.44 23.71
CA ALA A 452 -24.13 -20.00 22.88
C ALA A 452 -24.08 -18.49 22.62
N ASP A 453 -24.70 -18.10 21.51
CA ASP A 453 -24.98 -16.71 21.17
C ASP A 453 -26.41 -16.59 20.64
N SER A 454 -27.05 -15.45 20.87
CA SER A 454 -28.43 -15.21 20.47
C SER A 454 -28.63 -13.79 20.00
N VAL A 455 -29.33 -13.64 18.88
CA VAL A 455 -29.70 -12.34 18.31
C VAL A 455 -31.21 -12.28 18.08
N VAL A 456 -31.79 -11.09 18.21
CA VAL A 456 -33.17 -10.78 17.85
C VAL A 456 -33.17 -9.84 16.67
N VAL A 457 -33.94 -10.16 15.65
CA VAL A 457 -33.94 -9.46 14.37
C VAL A 457 -35.37 -9.10 14.03
N ARG A 458 -35.57 -7.91 13.47
CA ARG A 458 -36.86 -7.45 12.94
C ARG A 458 -36.91 -7.69 11.44
N LEU A 459 -37.94 -8.37 10.96
CA LEU A 459 -38.26 -8.56 9.55
C LEU A 459 -39.37 -7.57 9.19
N GLN A 460 -39.18 -6.79 8.13
CA GLN A 460 -40.15 -5.77 7.71
C GLN A 460 -40.33 -5.70 6.21
#